data_AF-A8TYD0-F1
#
_entry.id   AF-A8TYD0-F1
#
_cell.length_a   1.000
_cell.length_b   1.000
_cell.length_c   1.000
_cell.angle_alpha   90.00
_cell.angle_beta   90.00
_cell.angle_gamma   90.00
#
_symmetry.space_group_name_H-M   'P 1'
#
loop_
_entity.id
_entity.type
_entity.pdbx_description
1 polymer ?
#
loop_
_entity_poly.entity_id
_entity_poly.type
_entity_poly.pdbx_seq_one_letter_code
_entity_poly.pdbx_strand_id
1 'polypeptide(L)' 'MTPDRLAAWREALLEARFRGVLTVKAGDKSVTYRSDAELAAAIAAVEEPVAE' A
#
# COMPACT_ATOMS: atom_id res chain seq x y z
N MET A 1 14.06 8.12 -3.47
CA MET A 1 13.06 7.75 -2.45
C MET A 1 13.73 6.86 -1.44
N THR A 2 13.63 7.15 -0.14
CA THR A 2 14.23 6.31 0.91
C THR A 2 13.52 4.96 0.98
N PRO A 3 14.25 3.83 1.08
CA PRO A 3 13.67 2.49 1.14
C PRO A 3 12.67 2.31 2.30
N ASP A 4 12.86 3.09 3.36
CA ASP A 4 12.02 3.11 4.56
C ASP A 4 10.57 3.57 4.31
N ARG A 5 10.37 4.59 3.45
CA ARG A 5 9.02 5.09 3.11
C ARG A 5 8.21 4.06 2.32
N LEU A 6 8.85 3.27 1.45
CA LEU A 6 8.18 2.22 0.68
C LEU A 6 7.81 1.02 1.56
N ALA A 7 8.70 0.64 2.49
CA ALA A 7 8.42 -0.41 3.47
C ALA A 7 7.21 -0.08 4.35
N ALA A 8 7.19 1.13 4.94
CA ALA A 8 6.06 1.61 5.73
C ALA A 8 4.75 1.67 4.92
N TRP A 9 4.84 2.00 3.62
CA TRP A 9 3.68 2.03 2.73
C TRP A 9 3.15 0.62 2.44
N ARG A 10 4.04 -0.36 2.19
CA ARG A 10 3.68 -1.77 2.00
C ARG A 10 3.03 -2.36 3.25
N GLU A 11 3.58 -2.09 4.43
CA GLU A 11 3.01 -2.55 5.70
C GLU A 11 1.60 -1.99 5.95
N ALA A 12 1.39 -0.69 5.70
CA ALA A 12 0.07 -0.10 5.83
C ALA A 12 -0.95 -0.69 4.85
N LEU A 13 -0.53 -0.99 3.61
CA LEU A 13 -1.37 -1.65 2.62
C LEU A 13 -1.74 -3.08 3.05
N LEU A 14 -0.78 -3.84 3.56
CA LEU A 14 -0.99 -5.18 4.09
C LEU A 14 -1.93 -5.16 5.31
N GLU A 15 -1.72 -4.23 6.25
CA GLU A 15 -2.59 -4.09 7.42
C GLU A 15 -4.02 -3.79 7.01
N ALA A 16 -4.24 -2.86 6.08
CA ALA A 16 -5.57 -2.52 5.59
C ALA A 16 -6.27 -3.74 4.96
N ARG A 17 -5.53 -4.52 4.15
CA ARG A 17 -6.03 -5.77 3.57
C ARG A 17 -6.38 -6.80 4.64
N PHE A 18 -5.52 -6.98 5.64
CA PHE A 18 -5.76 -7.91 6.76
C PHE A 18 -6.99 -7.51 7.59
N ARG A 19 -7.19 -6.21 7.78
CA ARG A 19 -8.34 -5.67 8.53
C ARG A 19 -9.62 -5.61 7.70
N GLY A 20 -9.56 -5.91 6.41
CA GLY A 20 -10.69 -5.82 5.49
C GLY A 20 -11.15 -4.38 5.23
N VAL A 21 -10.26 -3.40 5.43
CA VAL A 21 -10.55 -1.98 5.20
C VAL A 21 -9.85 -1.51 3.93
N LEU A 22 -10.56 -0.72 3.14
CA LEU A 22 -10.02 -0.15 1.89
C LEU A 22 -9.28 1.17 2.14
N THR A 23 -9.20 1.63 3.39
CA THR A 23 -8.50 2.86 3.75
C THR A 23 -7.13 2.52 4.32
N VAL A 24 -6.10 3.03 3.66
CA VAL A 24 -4.70 2.81 4.00
C VAL A 24 -4.10 4.14 4.44
N LYS A 25 -3.38 4.12 5.55
CA LYS A 25 -2.67 5.29 6.06
C LYS A 25 -1.20 4.95 6.20
N ALA A 26 -0.34 5.67 5.47
CA ALA A 26 1.10 5.54 5.67
C ALA A 26 1.75 6.93 5.77
N GLY A 27 2.39 7.18 6.91
CA GLY A 27 2.89 8.50 7.27
C GLY A 27 1.79 9.58 7.15
N ASP A 28 2.11 10.66 6.43
CA ASP A 28 1.22 11.82 6.24
C ASP A 28 0.08 11.62 5.24
N LYS A 29 0.03 10.47 4.54
CA LYS A 29 -0.86 10.29 3.40
C LYS A 29 -1.86 9.17 3.70
N SER A 30 -3.14 9.50 3.54
CA SER A 30 -4.26 8.56 3.65
C SER A 30 -4.87 8.35 2.27
N VAL A 31 -5.02 7.11 1.84
CA VAL A 31 -5.61 6.74 0.55
C VAL A 31 -6.75 5.77 0.80
N THR A 32 -7.92 6.07 0.23
CA THR A 32 -9.07 5.16 0.26
C THR A 32 -9.24 4.53 -1.11
N TYR A 33 -9.01 3.23 -1.18
CA TYR A 33 -9.25 2.41 -2.34
C TYR A 33 -10.75 2.11 -2.47
N ARG A 34 -11.22 1.88 -3.69
CA ARG A 34 -12.65 1.65 -3.96
C ARG A 34 -13.03 0.17 -3.92
N SER A 35 -12.05 -0.72 -4.09
CA SER A 35 -12.21 -2.17 -4.16
C SER A 35 -10.95 -2.88 -3.68
N ASP A 36 -11.07 -4.16 -3.32
CA ASP A 36 -9.92 -4.99 -2.95
C ASP A 36 -8.93 -5.14 -4.12
N ALA A 37 -9.43 -5.18 -5.36
CA ALA A 37 -8.62 -5.24 -6.56
C ALA A 37 -7.67 -4.03 -6.70
N GLU A 38 -8.16 -2.82 -6.39
CA GLU A 38 -7.34 -1.60 -6.38
C GLU A 38 -6.31 -1.62 -5.25
N LEU A 39 -6.70 -2.14 -4.07
CA LEU A 39 -5.78 -2.31 -2.95
C LEU A 39 -4.66 -3.32 -3.29
N ALA A 40 -5.00 -4.43 -3.94
CA ALA A 40 -4.06 -5.45 -4.37
C ALA A 40 -3.11 -4.93 -5.46
N ALA A 41 -3.61 -4.17 -6.43
CA ALA A 41 -2.79 -3.52 -7.45
C ALA A 41 -1.82 -2.49 -6.83
N ALA A 42 -2.24 -1.77 -5.79
CA ALA A 42 -1.35 -0.85 -5.09
C ALA A 42 -0.23 -1.56 -4.31
N ILE A 43 -0.51 -2.73 -3.74
CA ILE A 43 0.53 -3.57 -3.11
C ILE A 43 1.54 -4.03 -4.16
N ALA A 44 1.05 -4.57 -5.29
CA ALA A 44 1.91 -5.00 -6.40
C ALA A 44 2.77 -3.84 -6.94
N ALA A 45 2.18 -2.66 -7.15
CA ALA A 45 2.90 -1.48 -7.63
C ALA A 45 4.01 -0.99 -6.66
N VAL A 46 3.86 -1.24 -5.35
CA VAL A 46 4.87 -0.89 -4.34
C VAL A 46 5.96 -1.97 -4.24
N GLU A 47 5.67 -3.20 -4.65
CA GLU A 47 6.63 -4.30 -4.80
C GLU A 47 7.35 -4.28 -6.17
N GLU A 48 6.77 -3.64 -7.18
CA GLU A 48 7.30 -3.51 -8.54
C GLU A 48 8.37 -2.42 -8.81
N PRO A 49 8.86 -1.54 -7.91
CA PRO A 49 9.88 -0.56 -8.27
C PRO A 49 11.29 -1.17 -8.48
N VAL A 50 11.38 -2.48 -8.73
CA VAL A 50 12.64 -3.24 -8.93
C VAL A 50 12.63 -4.14 -10.17
N ALA A 51 11.54 -4.18 -10.94
CA ALA A 51 11.45 -4.96 -12.17
C ALA A 51 11.52 -4.03 -13.40
N GLU A 52 12.70 -3.47 -13.67
CA GLU A 52 13.11 -3.01 -15.01
C GLU A 52 14.27 -3.89 -15.50
#